data_AF-A0A946IAP3-F1
#
_entry.id   AF-A0A946IAP3-F1
#
_cell.length_a   1.000
_cell.length_b   1.000
_cell.length_c   1.000
_cell.angle_alpha   90.00
_cell.angle_beta   90.00
_cell.angle_gamma   90.00
#
_symmetry.space_group_name_H-M   'P 1'
#
loop_
_entity.id
_entity.type
_entity.pdbx_description
1 polymer ?
#
loop_
_entity_poly.entity_id
_entity_poly.type
_entity_poly.pdbx_seq_one_letter_code
_entity_poly.pdbx_strand_id
1 'polypeptide(L)'
;MRSIRFLIPLLLFVVIGGFLAAGLKLDPREVPSPLIDKPAPAFSLPQLLKMEGSIDTADLKGEVWILNVWASWCVACRAEHSLLNQFAARQLVPLVGLNYKDAPSDARSWLRELGNPYDIVAVDRE
;
A
#
# COMPACT_ATOMS: atom_id res chain seq x y z
N MET A 1 -50.11 22.90 -15.01
CA MET A 1 -48.98 22.55 -14.11
C MET A 1 -49.01 21.12 -13.55
N ARG A 2 -50.10 20.33 -13.69
CA ARG A 2 -50.19 18.93 -13.20
C ARG A 2 -49.37 17.92 -14.03
N SER A 3 -49.12 18.21 -15.31
CA SER A 3 -48.47 17.29 -16.26
C SER A 3 -46.95 17.12 -16.04
N ILE A 4 -46.26 18.17 -15.56
CA ILE A 4 -44.80 18.15 -15.35
C ILE A 4 -44.36 17.15 -14.26
N ARG A 5 -45.23 16.85 -13.30
CA ARG A 5 -44.94 15.87 -12.24
C ARG A 5 -44.80 14.43 -12.77
N PHE A 6 -45.39 14.12 -13.92
CA PHE A 6 -45.25 12.81 -14.56
C PHE A 6 -43.91 12.62 -15.28
N LEU A 7 -43.14 13.69 -15.50
CA LEU A 7 -41.79 13.61 -16.08
C LEU A 7 -40.71 13.35 -15.02
N ILE A 8 -41.04 13.51 -13.72
CA ILE A 8 -40.08 13.32 -12.63
C ILE A 8 -39.51 11.89 -12.60
N PRO A 9 -40.31 10.81 -12.71
CA PRO A 9 -39.77 9.45 -12.75
C PRO A 9 -38.87 9.19 -13.97
N LEU A 10 -39.22 9.76 -15.12
CA LEU A 10 -38.43 9.63 -16.35
C LEU A 10 -37.08 10.34 -16.22
N LEU A 11 -37.07 11.56 -15.68
CA LEU A 11 -35.84 12.31 -15.45
C LEU A 11 -34.94 11.59 -14.44
N LEU A 12 -35.50 11.06 -13.36
CA LEU A 12 -34.76 10.26 -12.39
C LEU A 12 -34.13 9.01 -13.04
N PHE A 13 -34.89 8.31 -13.89
CA PHE A 13 -34.39 7.15 -14.63
C PHE A 13 -33.24 7.51 -15.56
N VAL A 14 -33.34 8.63 -16.30
CA VAL A 14 -32.27 9.10 -17.19
C VAL A 14 -31.02 9.48 -16.39
N VAL A 15 -31.17 10.14 -15.24
CA VAL A 15 -30.03 10.48 -14.37
C VAL A 15 -29.34 9.22 -13.85
N ILE A 16 -30.09 8.27 -13.29
CA ILE A 16 -29.53 7.00 -12.79
C ILE A 16 -28.89 6.21 -13.93
N GLY A 17 -29.55 6.10 -15.08
CA GLY A 17 -29.01 5.43 -16.27
C GLY A 17 -27.71 6.08 -16.76
N GLY A 18 -27.62 7.41 -16.72
CA GLY A 18 -26.41 8.15 -17.04
C GLY A 18 -25.25 7.84 -16.07
N PHE A 19 -25.51 7.83 -14.76
CA PHE A 19 -24.52 7.45 -13.76
C PHE A 19 -24.02 6.01 -13.93
N LEU A 20 -24.94 5.07 -14.17
CA LEU A 20 -24.58 3.66 -14.40
C LEU A 20 -23.77 3.49 -15.69
N ALA A 21 -24.15 4.17 -16.77
CA ALA A 21 -23.42 4.14 -18.03
C ALA A 21 -22.02 4.77 -17.91
N ALA A 22 -21.85 5.80 -17.08
CA ALA A 22 -20.54 6.36 -16.76
C ALA A 22 -19.69 5.36 -15.94
N GLY A 23 -20.30 4.63 -15.00
CA GLY A 23 -19.63 3.60 -14.21
C GLY A 23 -19.04 2.47 -15.05
N LEU A 24 -19.65 2.12 -16.18
CA LEU A 24 -19.12 1.10 -17.11
C LEU A 24 -17.78 1.47 -17.76
N LYS A 25 -17.37 2.75 -17.69
CA LYS A 25 -16.10 3.25 -18.27
C LYS A 25 -14.95 3.31 -17.25
N LEU A 26 -15.21 3.06 -15.97
CA LEU A 26 -14.18 3.05 -14.93
C LEU A 26 -13.41 1.74 -15.00
N ASP A 27 -12.07 1.77 -14.96
CA ASP A 27 -11.27 0.55 -14.85
C ASP A 27 -11.22 0.12 -13.36
N PRO A 28 -11.84 -1.02 -12.99
CA PRO A 28 -11.83 -1.49 -11.60
C PRO A 28 -10.45 -1.95 -11.12
N ARG A 29 -9.44 -2.02 -11.99
CA ARG A 29 -8.06 -2.40 -11.64
C ARG A 29 -7.18 -1.21 -11.32
N GLU A 30 -7.61 0.01 -11.63
CA GLU A 30 -6.87 1.20 -11.23
C GLU A 30 -7.17 1.53 -9.77
N VAL A 31 -6.11 1.56 -8.95
CA VAL A 31 -6.16 2.01 -7.56
C VAL A 31 -5.38 3.33 -7.49
N PRO A 32 -6.02 4.48 -7.79
CA PRO A 32 -5.34 5.76 -7.80
C PRO A 32 -4.92 6.13 -6.38
N SER A 33 -3.64 6.48 -6.21
CA SER A 33 -3.13 6.94 -4.92
C SER A 33 -3.49 8.41 -4.69
N PRO A 34 -4.13 8.77 -3.55
CA PRO A 34 -4.38 10.16 -3.19
C PRO A 34 -3.12 10.88 -2.67
N LEU A 35 -1.97 10.19 -2.61
CA LEU A 35 -0.73 10.66 -1.99
C LEU A 35 0.37 11.03 -3.00
N ILE A 36 0.08 11.03 -4.30
CA ILE A 36 1.02 11.51 -5.32
C ILE A 36 1.34 12.99 -5.08
N ASP A 37 2.63 13.34 -5.19
CA ASP A 37 3.21 14.68 -4.95
C ASP A 37 2.95 15.25 -3.54
N LYS A 38 2.59 14.39 -2.57
CA LYS A 38 2.47 14.75 -1.16
C LYS A 38 3.67 14.24 -0.37
N PRO A 39 4.06 14.92 0.72
CA PRO A 39 5.09 14.40 1.61
C PRO A 39 4.67 13.05 2.18
N ALA A 40 5.64 12.15 2.35
CA ALA A 40 5.43 10.91 3.07
C ALA A 40 4.90 11.21 4.49
N PRO A 41 3.89 10.47 4.99
CA PRO A 41 3.36 10.66 6.34
C PRO A 41 4.45 10.55 7.40
N ALA A 42 4.39 11.41 8.42
CA ALA A 42 5.30 11.35 9.55
C ALA A 42 4.96 10.13 10.42
N PHE A 43 5.95 9.27 10.66
CA PHE A 43 5.87 8.13 11.56
C PHE A 43 7.17 7.99 12.34
N SER A 44 7.07 7.30 13.47
CA SER A 44 8.21 6.81 14.27
C SER A 44 7.84 5.40 14.70
N LEU A 45 8.48 4.40 14.08
CA LEU A 45 8.10 3.00 14.25
C LEU A 45 9.30 2.16 14.74
N PRO A 46 9.10 1.15 15.59
CA PRO A 46 10.17 0.24 15.98
C PRO A 46 10.81 -0.47 14.78
N GLN A 47 12.12 -0.70 14.83
CA GLN A 47 12.80 -1.52 13.82
C GLN A 47 12.74 -3.01 14.17
N LEU A 48 12.43 -3.86 13.20
CA LEU A 48 12.26 -5.31 13.42
C LEU A 48 13.57 -6.04 13.75
N LEU A 49 14.65 -5.62 13.08
CA LEU A 49 15.96 -6.30 13.10
C LEU A 49 16.93 -5.76 14.16
N LYS A 50 16.60 -4.61 14.77
CA LYS A 50 17.38 -4.06 15.90
C LYS A 50 16.70 -4.45 17.21
N MET A 51 17.50 -4.67 18.25
CA MET A 51 16.98 -4.92 19.61
C MET A 51 16.27 -3.68 20.16
N GLU A 52 16.84 -2.51 19.91
CA GLU A 52 16.32 -1.20 20.32
C GLU A 52 16.48 -0.20 19.17
N GLY A 53 15.56 0.76 19.11
CA GLY A 53 15.56 1.84 18.13
C GLY A 53 14.29 1.90 17.28
N SER A 54 14.02 3.11 16.79
CA SER A 54 12.96 3.40 15.83
C SER A 54 13.55 3.78 14.47
N ILE A 55 12.68 3.81 13.47
CA ILE A 55 12.90 4.49 12.20
C ILE A 55 11.86 5.57 12.06
N ASP A 56 12.32 6.77 11.74
CA ASP A 56 11.46 7.92 11.49
C ASP A 56 11.41 8.23 9.99
N THR A 57 10.31 8.81 9.52
CA THR A 57 10.22 9.29 8.12
C THR A 57 11.32 10.32 7.79
N ALA A 58 11.82 11.02 8.81
CA ALA A 58 12.91 11.99 8.65
C ALA A 58 14.24 11.33 8.26
N ASP A 59 14.48 10.09 8.71
CA ASP A 59 15.68 9.32 8.41
C ASP A 59 15.73 8.87 6.94
N LEU A 60 14.58 8.84 6.27
CA LEU A 60 14.43 8.43 4.87
C LEU A 60 14.49 9.60 3.88
N LYS A 61 14.90 10.79 4.33
CA LYS A 61 15.02 11.98 3.47
C LYS A 61 16.39 12.03 2.79
N GLY A 62 16.41 12.61 1.59
CA GLY A 62 17.66 12.91 0.86
C GLY A 62 18.01 11.92 -0.24
N GLU A 63 17.31 10.79 -0.31
CA GLU A 63 17.44 9.82 -1.39
C GLU A 63 16.09 9.27 -1.84
N VAL A 64 16.07 8.64 -3.01
CA VAL A 64 14.88 7.95 -3.54
C VAL A 64 14.87 6.54 -2.98
N TRP A 65 13.75 6.10 -2.42
CA TRP A 65 13.58 4.78 -1.82
C TRP A 65 12.21 4.20 -2.17
N ILE A 66 12.06 2.89 -1.99
CA ILE A 66 10.81 2.17 -2.22
C ILE A 66 10.26 1.67 -0.88
N LEU A 67 8.98 1.94 -0.62
CA LEU A 67 8.25 1.33 0.49
C LEU A 67 7.52 0.08 0.00
N ASN A 68 7.71 -1.03 0.68
CA ASN A 68 6.91 -2.24 0.50
C ASN A 68 6.16 -2.56 1.79
N VAL A 69 4.84 -2.65 1.71
CA VAL A 69 3.97 -3.00 2.83
C VAL A 69 3.69 -4.50 2.78
N TRP A 70 4.03 -5.22 3.84
CA TRP A 70 3.96 -6.67 3.84
C TRP A 70 3.64 -7.25 5.22
N ALA A 71 3.26 -8.52 5.26
CA ALA A 71 3.01 -9.26 6.50
C ALA A 71 3.26 -10.76 6.30
N SER A 72 3.59 -11.46 7.37
CA SER A 72 3.85 -12.91 7.36
C SER A 72 2.62 -13.77 7.04
N TRP A 73 1.42 -13.22 7.22
CA TRP A 73 0.14 -13.86 6.89
C TRP A 73 -0.34 -13.55 5.47
N CYS A 74 0.34 -12.65 4.76
CA CYS A 74 -0.08 -12.18 3.43
C CYS A 74 0.41 -13.12 2.32
N VAL A 75 -0.52 -13.88 1.72
CA VAL A 75 -0.22 -14.83 0.64
C VAL A 75 0.36 -14.14 -0.60
N ALA A 76 -0.18 -12.97 -0.97
CA ALA A 76 0.31 -12.19 -2.10
C ALA A 76 1.76 -11.72 -1.87
N CYS A 77 2.08 -11.32 -0.64
CA CYS A 77 3.42 -10.88 -0.25
C CYS A 77 4.43 -12.02 -0.40
N ARG A 78 4.05 -13.28 -0.11
CA ARG A 78 4.90 -14.45 -0.35
C ARG A 78 5.24 -14.63 -1.82
N ALA A 79 4.26 -14.45 -2.70
CA ALA A 79 4.46 -14.54 -4.14
C ALA A 79 5.37 -13.41 -4.67
N GLU A 80 5.19 -12.20 -4.14
CA GLU A 80 6.01 -11.03 -4.47
C GLU A 80 7.45 -11.13 -3.97
N HIS A 81 7.69 -11.79 -2.83
CA HIS A 81 8.97 -11.80 -2.12
C HIS A 81 10.16 -12.22 -2.98
N SER A 82 9.98 -13.21 -3.86
CA SER A 82 11.02 -13.68 -4.77
C SER A 82 11.48 -12.61 -5.77
N LEU A 83 10.58 -11.72 -6.17
CA LEU A 83 10.89 -10.58 -7.03
C LEU A 83 11.63 -9.50 -6.24
N LEU A 84 11.22 -9.23 -5.00
CA LEU A 84 11.90 -8.26 -4.13
C LEU A 84 13.34 -8.68 -3.82
N ASN A 85 13.59 -9.97 -3.59
CA ASN A 85 14.95 -10.49 -3.42
C ASN A 85 15.82 -10.25 -4.67
N GLN A 86 15.25 -10.48 -5.87
CA GLN A 86 15.96 -10.20 -7.13
C GLN A 86 16.19 -8.71 -7.35
N PHE A 87 15.23 -7.87 -6.94
CA PHE A 87 15.35 -6.42 -6.99
C PHE A 87 16.47 -5.93 -6.06
N ALA A 88 16.46 -6.37 -4.80
CA ALA A 88 17.45 -6.02 -3.79
C ALA A 88 18.87 -6.42 -4.22
N ALA A 89 19.02 -7.56 -4.91
CA ALA A 89 20.29 -8.00 -5.47
C ALA A 89 20.89 -7.04 -6.51
N ARG A 90 20.08 -6.17 -7.14
CA ARG A 90 20.54 -5.15 -8.09
C ARG A 90 20.98 -3.85 -7.43
N GLN A 91 20.66 -3.65 -6.15
CA GLN A 91 21.09 -2.49 -5.34
C GLN A 91 20.82 -1.13 -6.01
N LEU A 92 19.65 -0.97 -6.64
CA LEU A 92 19.33 0.25 -7.41
C LEU A 92 18.91 1.42 -6.50
N VAL A 93 18.03 1.14 -5.53
CA VAL A 93 17.54 2.08 -4.52
C VAL A 93 17.25 1.34 -3.22
N PRO A 94 17.29 2.00 -2.05
CA PRO A 94 16.93 1.39 -0.78
C PRO A 94 15.49 0.85 -0.78
N LEU A 95 15.33 -0.35 -0.22
CA LEU A 95 14.04 -1.01 -0.05
C LEU A 95 13.66 -1.03 1.43
N VAL A 96 12.64 -0.26 1.78
CA VAL A 96 12.10 -0.15 3.13
C VAL A 96 10.87 -1.05 3.25
N GLY A 97 10.90 -1.99 4.19
CA GLY A 97 9.77 -2.84 4.54
C GLY A 97 8.93 -2.23 5.65
N LEU A 98 7.61 -2.14 5.46
CA LEU A 98 6.64 -1.87 6.52
C LEU A 98 5.94 -3.19 6.85
N ASN A 99 6.32 -3.79 7.97
CA ASN A 99 5.67 -4.98 8.50
C ASN A 99 4.35 -4.58 9.18
N TYR A 100 3.24 -4.83 8.49
CA TYR A 100 1.93 -4.30 8.83
C TYR A 100 1.04 -5.33 9.52
N LYS A 101 0.56 -4.99 10.72
CA LYS A 101 -0.36 -5.80 11.54
C LYS A 101 0.11 -7.24 11.69
N ASP A 102 1.37 -7.40 12.04
CA ASP A 102 2.03 -8.70 12.07
C ASP A 102 2.83 -8.91 13.35
N ALA A 103 2.97 -10.17 13.75
CA ALA A 103 3.74 -10.53 14.93
C ALA A 103 5.24 -10.46 14.61
N PRO A 104 6.06 -9.71 15.37
CA PRO A 104 7.48 -9.58 15.04
C PRO A 104 8.28 -10.88 15.09
N SER A 105 7.82 -11.88 15.86
CA SER A 105 8.39 -13.24 15.81
C SER A 105 8.24 -13.84 14.43
N ASP A 106 7.07 -13.69 13.83
CA ASP A 106 6.65 -14.35 12.60
C ASP A 106 7.28 -13.64 11.40
N ALA A 107 7.30 -12.31 11.43
CA ALA A 107 8.04 -11.49 10.48
C ALA A 107 9.55 -11.84 10.47
N ARG A 108 10.18 -12.04 11.64
CA ARG A 108 11.58 -12.48 11.71
C ARG A 108 11.78 -13.89 11.17
N SER A 109 10.87 -14.82 11.46
CA SER A 109 10.92 -16.17 10.89
C SER A 109 10.80 -16.14 9.37
N TRP A 110 9.85 -15.36 8.84
CA TRP A 110 9.66 -15.17 7.41
C TRP A 110 10.95 -14.70 6.72
N LEU A 111 11.61 -13.65 7.24
CA LEU A 111 12.85 -13.12 6.66
C LEU A 111 14.02 -14.10 6.77
N ARG A 112 14.07 -14.94 7.80
CA ARG A 112 15.07 -16.01 7.92
C ARG A 112 14.85 -17.12 6.89
N GLU A 113 13.60 -17.50 6.65
CA GLU A 113 13.24 -18.61 5.76
C GLU A 113 13.32 -18.21 4.28
N LEU A 114 12.87 -17.00 3.94
CA LEU A 114 12.70 -16.56 2.56
C LEU A 114 13.79 -15.58 2.09
N GLY A 115 14.72 -15.22 2.97
CA GLY A 115 15.71 -14.17 2.75
C GLY A 115 15.15 -12.78 3.04
N ASN A 116 16.04 -11.83 3.29
CA ASN A 116 15.68 -10.45 3.58
C ASN A 116 16.07 -9.52 2.40
N PRO A 117 15.09 -8.98 1.65
CA PRO A 117 15.35 -7.99 0.61
C PRO A 117 15.45 -6.55 1.14
N TYR A 118 15.10 -6.31 2.41
CA TYR A 118 14.92 -4.98 2.96
C TYR A 118 16.18 -4.46 3.68
N ASP A 119 16.51 -3.21 3.44
CA ASP A 119 17.57 -2.48 4.16
C ASP A 119 17.10 -2.11 5.57
N ILE A 120 15.83 -1.70 5.68
CA ILE A 120 15.17 -1.31 6.93
C ILE A 120 13.80 -1.96 6.99
N VAL A 121 13.41 -2.47 8.16
CA VAL A 121 12.06 -2.99 8.39
C VAL A 121 11.42 -2.28 9.58
N ALA A 122 10.44 -1.41 9.31
CA ALA A 122 9.57 -0.79 10.29
C ALA A 122 8.45 -1.75 10.71
N VAL A 123 8.08 -1.75 11.99
CA VAL A 123 7.00 -2.59 12.52
C VAL A 123 5.80 -1.71 12.88
N ASP A 124 4.71 -1.88 12.14
CA ASP A 124 3.42 -1.28 12.42
C ASP A 124 2.46 -2.36 12.94
N ARG A 125 2.24 -2.39 14.26
CA ARG A 125 1.44 -3.45 14.89
C ARG A 125 -0.06 -3.15 14.93
N GLU A 126 -0.47 -1.91 14.67
CA GLU A 126 -1.83 -1.39 14.92
C GLU A 126 -2.70 -1.33 13.66
#